data_AF-A0A9E1ET61-F1
#
_entry.id   AF-A0A9E1ET61-F1
#
_cell.length_a   1.000
_cell.length_b   1.000
_cell.length_c   1.000
_cell.angle_alpha   90.00
_cell.angle_beta   90.00
_cell.angle_gamma   90.00
#
_symmetry.space_group_name_H-M   'P 1'
#
loop_
_entity.id
_entity.type
_entity.pdbx_description
1 polymer ?
#
loop_
_entity_poly.entity_id
_entity_poly.type
_entity_poly.pdbx_seq_one_letter_code
_entity_poly.pdbx_strand_id
1 'polypeptide(L)'
;MAENQYNSKIVLSSGEVLMDLTQDTVVADKLLKGFTAHGKDGAPITGSCEFDADTGDATAGAAEILTGKTAYVTGSKVTGTMPNNGAKTLNITEKGKPVTIPQGYHDGSGKAQIDAAEEAKLIPANIREGITVLGVLGTMSGSEGMKPQAKNVTPTFASQEVLPDEEYNCLSSVTVAAIPIAYTDNAQGGKTVTIG
;
A
#
# COMPACT_ATOMS: atom_id res chain seq x y z
N MET A 1 -24.93 27.44 -68.03
CA MET A 1 -26.03 27.34 -67.05
C MET A 1 -26.12 25.87 -66.72
N ALA A 2 -25.79 25.44 -65.50
CA ALA A 2 -25.94 24.03 -65.13
C ALA A 2 -27.44 23.71 -65.22
N GLU A 3 -27.79 22.69 -66.01
CA GLU A 3 -29.18 22.28 -66.20
C GLU A 3 -29.73 21.78 -64.87
N ASN A 4 -30.95 22.22 -64.54
CA ASN A 4 -31.64 21.89 -63.30
C ASN A 4 -32.14 20.42 -63.39
N GLN A 5 -31.22 19.47 -63.20
CA GLN A 5 -31.43 18.04 -63.46
C GLN A 5 -32.27 17.35 -62.38
N TYR A 6 -32.36 17.92 -61.18
CA TYR A 6 -33.00 17.30 -60.02
C TYR A 6 -34.25 18.05 -59.57
N ASN A 7 -35.27 17.30 -59.16
CA ASN A 7 -36.51 17.84 -58.63
C ASN A 7 -36.40 18.02 -57.11
N SER A 8 -36.29 19.27 -56.64
CA SER A 8 -36.27 19.58 -55.20
C SER A 8 -37.66 19.84 -54.60
N LYS A 9 -38.69 20.04 -55.43
CA LYS A 9 -40.06 20.30 -54.99
C LYS A 9 -41.07 19.70 -55.97
N ILE A 10 -42.08 19.01 -55.45
CA ILE A 10 -43.17 18.39 -56.21
C ILE A 10 -44.50 18.99 -55.73
N VAL A 11 -45.26 19.57 -56.65
CA VAL A 11 -46.56 20.20 -56.38
C VAL A 11 -47.59 19.68 -57.39
N LEU A 12 -48.77 19.30 -56.91
CA LEU A 12 -49.91 18.94 -57.75
C LEU A 12 -50.54 20.17 -58.38
N SER A 13 -51.30 19.98 -59.46
CA SER A 13 -52.08 21.06 -60.09
C SER A 13 -53.14 21.67 -59.17
N SER A 14 -53.56 20.95 -58.12
CA SER A 14 -54.42 21.45 -57.05
C SER A 14 -53.73 22.47 -56.12
N GLY A 15 -52.41 22.63 -56.25
CA GLY A 15 -51.57 23.45 -55.35
C GLY A 15 -51.02 22.70 -54.13
N GLU A 16 -51.36 21.42 -53.97
CA GLU A 16 -50.87 20.58 -52.87
C GLU A 16 -49.39 20.21 -53.06
N VAL A 17 -48.57 20.42 -52.03
CA VAL A 17 -47.14 20.10 -52.04
C VAL A 17 -46.95 18.66 -51.56
N LEU A 18 -46.38 17.81 -52.40
CA LEU A 18 -46.11 16.40 -52.08
C LEU A 18 -44.70 16.18 -51.51
N MET A 19 -43.75 17.05 -51.88
CA MET A 19 -42.36 17.00 -51.45
C MET A 19 -41.75 18.39 -51.60
N ASP A 20 -41.01 18.87 -50.59
CA ASP A 20 -40.29 20.15 -50.66
C ASP A 20 -38.99 20.05 -49.86
N LEU A 21 -37.89 19.85 -50.56
CA LEU A 21 -36.54 19.82 -49.99
C LEU A 21 -35.92 21.22 -49.89
N THR A 22 -36.57 22.27 -50.40
CA THR A 22 -35.92 23.57 -50.58
C THR A 22 -35.51 24.24 -49.26
N GLN A 23 -36.01 23.75 -48.12
CA GLN A 23 -35.69 24.20 -46.77
C GLN A 23 -34.73 23.27 -46.02
N ASP A 24 -34.32 22.14 -46.60
CA ASP A 24 -33.43 21.18 -45.95
C ASP A 24 -32.02 21.77 -45.78
N THR A 25 -31.41 21.45 -44.64
CA THR A 25 -30.08 21.96 -44.26
C THR A 25 -29.00 20.88 -44.26
N VAL A 26 -29.30 19.67 -44.75
CA VAL A 26 -28.33 18.58 -44.80
C VAL A 26 -27.22 18.94 -45.79
N VAL A 27 -25.99 18.81 -45.33
CA VAL A 27 -24.77 19.07 -46.10
C VAL A 27 -23.81 17.90 -45.89
N ALA A 28 -22.96 17.64 -46.88
CA ALA A 28 -22.08 16.46 -46.89
C ALA A 28 -21.18 16.39 -45.65
N ASP A 29 -20.65 17.52 -45.16
CA ASP A 29 -19.76 17.59 -43.99
C ASP A 29 -20.47 17.39 -42.64
N LYS A 30 -21.81 17.36 -42.62
CA LYS A 30 -22.64 17.01 -41.46
C LYS A 30 -23.29 15.63 -41.59
N LEU A 31 -23.09 14.95 -42.70
CA LEU A 31 -23.56 13.59 -42.94
C LEU A 31 -22.40 12.60 -42.82
N LEU A 32 -22.60 11.52 -42.05
CA LEU A 32 -21.58 10.48 -41.84
C LEU A 32 -21.06 9.92 -43.16
N LYS A 33 -19.76 9.69 -43.24
CA LYS A 33 -19.09 9.23 -44.47
C LYS A 33 -19.76 7.99 -45.06
N GLY A 34 -20.12 8.07 -46.34
CA GLY A 34 -20.73 6.97 -47.08
C GLY A 34 -22.25 6.85 -46.97
N PHE A 35 -22.90 7.58 -46.07
CA PHE A 35 -24.37 7.73 -46.09
C PHE A 35 -24.78 8.70 -47.18
N THR A 36 -25.93 8.45 -47.82
CA THR A 36 -26.48 9.32 -48.86
C THR A 36 -27.73 10.05 -48.36
N ALA A 37 -27.93 11.25 -48.87
CA ALA A 37 -29.14 12.05 -48.69
C ALA A 37 -29.38 12.91 -49.94
N HIS A 38 -30.37 13.80 -49.92
CA HIS A 38 -30.57 14.81 -50.97
C HIS A 38 -30.33 16.21 -50.39
N GLY A 39 -29.70 17.08 -51.17
CA GLY A 39 -29.57 18.50 -50.84
C GLY A 39 -30.86 19.28 -51.13
N LYS A 40 -30.88 20.57 -50.76
CA LYS A 40 -32.03 21.47 -51.03
C LYS A 40 -32.36 21.67 -52.51
N ASP A 41 -31.44 21.33 -53.39
CA ASP A 41 -31.57 21.33 -54.85
C ASP A 41 -32.02 19.96 -55.40
N GLY A 42 -32.26 18.98 -54.53
CA GLY A 42 -32.64 17.61 -54.88
C GLY A 42 -31.47 16.73 -55.35
N ALA A 43 -30.27 17.29 -55.48
CA ALA A 43 -29.09 16.52 -55.88
C ALA A 43 -28.72 15.51 -54.79
N PRO A 44 -28.36 14.25 -55.15
CA PRO A 44 -27.80 13.31 -54.19
C PRO A 44 -26.52 13.87 -53.57
N ILE A 45 -26.44 13.85 -52.25
CA ILE A 45 -25.22 14.16 -51.49
C ILE A 45 -24.75 12.89 -50.79
N THR A 46 -23.43 12.69 -50.77
CA THR A 46 -22.79 11.62 -50.00
C THR A 46 -22.05 12.27 -48.84
N GLY A 47 -22.25 11.74 -47.64
CA GLY A 47 -21.61 12.23 -46.44
C GLY A 47 -20.09 12.16 -46.54
N SER A 48 -19.45 13.19 -45.99
CA SER A 48 -18.00 13.35 -45.88
C SER A 48 -17.56 13.57 -44.43
N CYS A 49 -18.48 13.59 -43.46
CA CYS A 49 -18.16 13.70 -42.05
C CYS A 49 -17.41 12.45 -41.58
N GLU A 50 -16.17 12.62 -41.12
CA GLU A 50 -15.35 11.55 -40.57
C GLU A 50 -15.47 11.44 -39.03
N PHE A 51 -16.19 12.37 -38.38
CA PHE A 51 -16.43 12.30 -36.94
C PHE A 51 -17.38 11.16 -36.62
N ASP A 52 -16.96 10.27 -35.72
CA ASP A 52 -17.68 9.06 -35.34
C ASP A 52 -18.17 9.08 -33.88
N ALA A 53 -17.87 10.14 -33.11
CA ALA A 53 -18.22 10.24 -31.70
C ALA A 53 -18.68 11.66 -31.29
N ASP A 54 -19.77 11.72 -30.50
CA ASP A 54 -20.09 12.90 -29.70
C ASP A 54 -19.17 12.92 -28.47
N THR A 55 -18.45 14.02 -28.27
CA THR A 55 -17.47 14.19 -27.17
C THR A 55 -17.88 15.31 -26.22
N GLY A 56 -19.14 15.79 -26.30
CA GLY A 56 -19.65 16.88 -25.49
C GLY A 56 -19.66 16.58 -23.99
N ASP A 57 -19.81 15.32 -23.61
CA ASP A 57 -19.81 14.83 -22.22
C ASP A 57 -18.45 14.26 -21.76
N ALA A 58 -17.44 14.26 -22.63
CA ALA A 58 -16.09 13.81 -22.28
C ALA A 58 -15.45 14.78 -21.27
N THR A 59 -14.82 14.24 -20.22
CA THR A 59 -14.24 15.05 -19.12
C THR A 59 -12.73 14.91 -18.98
N ALA A 60 -12.05 14.17 -19.87
CA ALA A 60 -10.64 13.85 -19.71
C ALA A 60 -9.73 15.08 -19.81
N GLY A 61 -8.93 15.33 -18.78
CA GLY A 61 -7.87 16.32 -18.79
C GLY A 61 -6.57 15.78 -19.39
N ALA A 62 -5.68 16.69 -19.83
CA ALA A 62 -4.34 16.31 -20.29
C ALA A 62 -3.55 15.52 -19.23
N ALA A 63 -3.67 15.90 -17.95
CA ALA A 63 -3.04 15.21 -16.82
C ALA A 63 -3.64 13.82 -16.50
N GLU A 64 -4.78 13.49 -17.11
CA GLU A 64 -5.49 12.21 -16.95
C GLU A 64 -5.23 11.25 -18.12
N ILE A 65 -4.53 11.71 -19.15
CA ILE A 65 -4.17 10.93 -20.34
C ILE A 65 -2.66 10.69 -20.32
N LEU A 66 -2.24 9.45 -20.59
CA LEU A 66 -0.82 9.08 -20.66
C LEU A 66 -0.04 9.96 -21.64
N THR A 67 1.19 10.32 -21.28
CA THR A 67 2.09 11.10 -22.13
C THR A 67 2.19 10.51 -23.53
N GLY A 68 1.98 11.35 -24.55
CA GLY A 68 2.02 10.97 -25.96
C GLY A 68 0.74 10.29 -26.48
N LYS A 69 -0.24 9.98 -25.62
CA LYS A 69 -1.58 9.57 -26.04
C LYS A 69 -2.48 10.78 -26.27
N THR A 70 -3.50 10.61 -27.09
CA THR A 70 -4.43 11.70 -27.44
C THR A 70 -5.86 11.24 -27.33
N ALA A 71 -6.76 12.15 -26.95
CA ALA A 71 -8.20 11.96 -26.96
C ALA A 71 -8.89 13.23 -27.50
N TYR A 72 -10.17 13.13 -27.84
CA TYR A 72 -11.00 14.28 -28.19
C TYR A 72 -11.97 14.57 -27.04
N VAL A 73 -12.04 15.84 -26.62
CA VAL A 73 -12.84 16.31 -25.50
C VAL A 73 -13.53 17.59 -25.93
N THR A 74 -14.86 17.59 -25.93
CA THR A 74 -15.68 18.72 -26.38
C THR A 74 -15.25 19.21 -27.77
N GLY A 75 -15.01 18.28 -28.70
CA GLY A 75 -14.58 18.57 -30.07
C GLY A 75 -13.11 18.99 -30.24
N SER A 76 -12.32 19.10 -29.16
CA SER A 76 -10.91 19.49 -29.22
C SER A 76 -9.98 18.33 -28.94
N LYS A 77 -8.88 18.24 -29.69
CA LYS A 77 -7.84 17.22 -29.45
C LYS A 77 -7.02 17.58 -28.20
N VAL A 78 -7.01 16.70 -27.22
CA VAL A 78 -6.23 16.80 -25.99
C VAL A 78 -5.07 15.81 -26.05
N THR A 79 -3.85 16.30 -25.82
CA THR A 79 -2.64 15.47 -25.72
C THR A 79 -2.30 15.23 -24.25
N GLY A 80 -2.07 13.96 -23.90
CA GLY A 80 -1.78 13.55 -22.55
C GLY A 80 -0.42 13.98 -22.03
N THR A 81 -0.36 14.21 -20.72
CA THR A 81 0.83 14.60 -19.96
C THR A 81 1.09 13.71 -18.75
N MET A 82 0.25 12.70 -18.49
CA MET A 82 0.42 11.79 -17.34
C MET A 82 1.64 10.89 -17.53
N PRO A 83 2.63 10.94 -16.62
CA PRO A 83 3.78 10.05 -16.67
C PRO A 83 3.36 8.58 -16.49
N ASN A 84 4.04 7.67 -17.19
CA ASN A 84 3.96 6.25 -16.92
C ASN A 84 5.12 5.85 -16.01
N ASN A 85 4.81 5.50 -14.76
CA ASN A 85 5.78 5.06 -13.76
C ASN A 85 6.04 3.54 -13.81
N GLY A 86 5.23 2.78 -14.55
CA GLY A 86 5.36 1.33 -14.70
C GLY A 86 5.36 0.59 -13.36
N ALA A 87 6.21 -0.44 -13.27
CA ALA A 87 6.47 -1.20 -12.06
C ALA A 87 7.37 -0.42 -11.10
N LYS A 88 6.78 0.18 -10.06
CA LYS A 88 7.53 0.92 -9.04
C LYS A 88 7.64 0.13 -7.74
N THR A 89 8.87 -0.05 -7.26
CA THR A 89 9.14 -0.57 -5.91
C THR A 89 9.43 0.59 -4.96
N LEU A 90 8.73 0.62 -3.83
CA LEU A 90 8.83 1.63 -2.79
C LEU A 90 9.33 0.96 -1.51
N ASN A 91 10.56 1.30 -1.09
CA ASN A 91 11.21 0.71 0.07
C ASN A 91 11.06 1.61 1.31
N ILE A 92 10.54 1.03 2.39
CA ILE A 92 10.46 1.66 3.70
C ILE A 92 11.79 1.42 4.42
N THR A 93 12.56 2.48 4.67
CA THR A 93 13.90 2.40 5.28
C THR A 93 13.93 2.83 6.74
N GLU A 94 12.99 3.67 7.16
CA GLU A 94 13.01 4.30 8.49
C GLU A 94 11.62 4.34 9.10
N LYS A 95 11.53 4.11 10.41
CA LYS A 95 10.28 4.26 11.16
C LYS A 95 9.81 5.72 11.12
N GLY A 96 8.58 5.94 10.67
CA GLY A 96 7.97 7.26 10.67
C GLY A 96 8.40 8.16 9.50
N LYS A 97 9.12 7.63 8.51
CA LYS A 97 9.44 8.33 7.26
C LYS A 97 8.62 7.73 6.12
N PRO A 98 7.50 8.36 5.72
CA PRO A 98 6.68 7.87 4.62
C PRO A 98 7.46 7.86 3.30
N VAL A 99 7.13 6.91 2.43
CA VAL A 99 7.67 6.83 1.07
C VAL A 99 6.65 7.46 0.11
N THR A 100 7.07 8.44 -0.67
CA THR A 100 6.19 9.12 -1.63
C THR A 100 5.92 8.26 -2.84
N ILE A 101 4.63 8.06 -3.16
CA ILE A 101 4.20 7.46 -4.43
C ILE A 101 4.19 8.58 -5.48
N PRO A 102 5.00 8.50 -6.55
CA PRO A 102 4.99 9.52 -7.59
C PRO A 102 3.64 9.53 -8.31
N GLN A 103 3.16 10.72 -8.65
CA GLN A 103 1.96 10.89 -9.46
C GLN A 103 2.18 10.28 -10.86
N GLY A 104 1.12 9.70 -11.43
CA GLY A 104 1.11 9.11 -12.75
C GLY A 104 0.52 7.71 -12.74
N TYR A 105 0.59 7.05 -13.89
CA TYR A 105 0.11 5.68 -14.05
C TYR A 105 1.11 4.68 -13.48
N HIS A 106 0.62 3.73 -12.69
CA HIS A 106 1.37 2.56 -12.22
C HIS A 106 0.69 1.32 -12.80
N ASP A 107 1.47 0.37 -13.29
CA ASP A 107 0.93 -0.80 -14.02
C ASP A 107 0.38 -1.92 -13.10
N GLY A 108 0.34 -1.68 -11.79
CA GLY A 108 -0.12 -2.64 -10.79
C GLY A 108 0.87 -3.76 -10.46
N SER A 109 2.02 -3.84 -11.15
CA SER A 109 3.06 -4.83 -10.87
C SER A 109 4.12 -4.35 -9.85
N GLY A 110 4.07 -3.06 -9.49
CA GLY A 110 4.87 -2.47 -8.42
C GLY A 110 4.51 -2.98 -7.02
N LYS A 111 5.33 -2.62 -6.02
CA LYS A 111 5.18 -3.06 -4.62
C LYS A 111 5.62 -1.97 -3.65
N ALA A 112 5.00 -1.93 -2.48
CA ALA A 112 5.53 -1.22 -1.32
C ALA A 112 5.98 -2.27 -0.29
N GLN A 113 7.23 -2.18 0.15
CA GLN A 113 7.87 -3.19 0.99
C GLN A 113 8.84 -2.56 1.99
N ILE A 114 9.25 -3.32 2.98
CA ILE A 114 10.38 -2.97 3.83
C ILE A 114 11.65 -3.11 2.98
N ASP A 115 12.60 -2.20 3.15
CA ASP A 115 13.89 -2.37 2.48
C ASP A 115 14.53 -3.70 2.91
N ALA A 116 15.08 -4.45 1.96
CA ALA A 116 15.64 -5.77 2.22
C ALA A 116 16.74 -5.74 3.30
N ALA A 117 17.50 -4.64 3.41
CA ALA A 117 18.50 -4.48 4.44
C ALA A 117 17.89 -4.27 5.83
N GLU A 118 16.73 -3.64 5.93
CA GLU A 118 16.01 -3.46 7.19
C GLU A 118 15.25 -4.74 7.58
N GLU A 119 14.69 -5.46 6.61
CA GLU A 119 14.09 -6.77 6.83
C GLU A 119 15.12 -7.76 7.40
N ALA A 120 16.35 -7.76 6.88
CA ALA A 120 17.44 -8.61 7.36
C ALA A 120 17.85 -8.34 8.83
N LYS A 121 17.49 -7.17 9.40
CA LYS A 121 17.75 -6.85 10.81
C LYS A 121 16.71 -7.46 11.76
N LEU A 122 15.58 -7.96 11.25
CA LEU A 122 14.54 -8.62 12.02
C LEU A 122 14.96 -10.05 12.39
N ILE A 123 16.00 -10.13 13.23
CA ILE A 123 16.56 -11.40 13.68
C ILE A 123 15.82 -11.82 14.95
N PRO A 124 15.19 -13.01 15.00
CA PRO A 124 14.47 -13.50 16.19
C PRO A 124 15.30 -13.42 17.48
N ALA A 125 16.58 -13.80 17.39
CA ALA A 125 17.55 -13.75 18.48
C ALA A 125 18.01 -12.34 18.87
N ASN A 126 17.50 -11.27 18.22
CA ASN A 126 17.67 -9.89 18.65
C ASN A 126 16.34 -9.27 19.13
N ILE A 127 15.24 -10.02 19.10
CA ILE A 127 13.91 -9.58 19.52
C ILE A 127 13.56 -10.32 20.80
N ARG A 128 13.07 -9.57 21.80
CA ARG A 128 12.65 -10.10 23.10
C ARG A 128 11.67 -11.27 22.96
N GLU A 129 11.90 -12.33 23.73
CA GLU A 129 11.01 -13.50 23.78
C GLU A 129 9.55 -13.09 24.00
N GLY A 130 8.67 -13.69 23.21
CA GLY A 130 7.23 -13.46 23.24
C GLY A 130 6.77 -12.17 22.55
N ILE A 131 7.67 -11.36 21.96
CA ILE A 131 7.31 -10.20 21.15
C ILE A 131 7.39 -10.54 19.66
N THR A 132 6.34 -10.19 18.93
CA THR A 132 6.32 -10.32 17.46
C THR A 132 6.51 -8.96 16.81
N VAL A 133 7.50 -8.85 15.93
CA VAL A 133 7.74 -7.66 15.10
C VAL A 133 7.57 -8.06 13.65
N LEU A 134 6.55 -7.49 12.97
CA LEU A 134 6.30 -7.74 11.54
C LEU A 134 6.16 -9.23 11.17
N GLY A 135 5.63 -10.04 12.10
CA GLY A 135 5.47 -11.50 11.93
C GLY A 135 6.64 -12.33 12.45
N VAL A 136 7.78 -11.71 12.79
CA VAL A 136 8.93 -12.40 13.39
C VAL A 136 8.78 -12.47 14.91
N LEU A 137 8.58 -13.68 15.44
CA LEU A 137 8.54 -13.94 16.89
C LEU A 137 9.94 -13.91 17.48
N GLY A 138 10.15 -13.10 18.51
CA GLY A 138 11.40 -12.99 19.22
C GLY A 138 11.71 -14.19 20.10
N THR A 139 13.00 -14.49 20.23
CA THR A 139 13.54 -15.61 21.00
C THR A 139 14.62 -15.18 22.00
N MET A 140 14.93 -13.89 22.10
CA MET A 140 15.89 -13.42 23.11
C MET A 140 15.33 -13.65 24.51
N SER A 141 15.93 -14.59 25.22
CA SER A 141 15.60 -14.79 26.62
C SER A 141 16.28 -13.73 27.49
N GLY A 142 15.57 -13.22 28.49
CA GLY A 142 16.16 -12.36 29.51
C GLY A 142 17.15 -13.09 30.43
N SER A 143 17.25 -14.42 30.32
CA SER A 143 18.17 -15.27 31.10
C SER A 143 19.32 -15.85 30.27
N GLU A 144 19.59 -15.32 29.07
CA GLU A 144 20.74 -15.76 28.27
C GLU A 144 22.06 -15.60 29.06
N GLY A 145 22.80 -16.70 29.18
CA GLY A 145 24.05 -16.72 29.95
C GLY A 145 23.86 -16.74 31.47
N MET A 146 22.63 -16.82 31.99
CA MET A 146 22.38 -17.00 33.43
C MET A 146 22.92 -18.37 33.87
N LYS A 147 23.83 -18.36 34.84
CA LYS A 147 24.39 -19.53 35.50
C LYS A 147 24.01 -19.47 36.98
N PRO A 148 22.79 -19.92 37.33
CA PRO A 148 22.30 -19.84 38.69
C PRO A 148 22.97 -20.85 39.62
N GLN A 149 23.31 -20.42 40.83
CA GLN A 149 23.82 -21.29 41.89
C GLN A 149 22.87 -21.36 43.09
N ALA A 150 22.64 -22.56 43.61
CA ALA A 150 22.07 -22.75 44.95
C ALA A 150 23.20 -22.84 45.98
N LYS A 151 23.11 -22.11 47.09
CA LYS A 151 24.08 -22.17 48.19
C LYS A 151 23.42 -22.51 49.51
N ASN A 152 24.20 -23.15 50.38
CA ASN A 152 23.82 -23.41 51.75
C ASN A 152 24.75 -22.62 52.67
N VAL A 153 24.17 -22.00 53.70
CA VAL A 153 24.91 -21.25 54.72
C VAL A 153 24.42 -21.68 56.11
N THR A 154 25.36 -21.91 57.02
CA THR A 154 25.05 -22.09 58.44
C THR A 154 25.20 -20.74 59.12
N PRO A 155 24.18 -20.22 59.82
CA PRO A 155 24.26 -18.97 60.54
C PRO A 155 25.41 -18.98 61.55
N THR A 156 26.06 -17.83 61.70
CA THR A 156 27.02 -17.55 62.78
C THR A 156 26.68 -16.22 63.44
N PHE A 157 27.33 -15.86 64.54
CA PHE A 157 27.17 -14.53 65.14
C PHE A 157 27.84 -13.39 64.33
N ALA A 158 28.67 -13.73 63.34
CA ALA A 158 29.30 -12.77 62.45
C ALA A 158 28.45 -12.56 61.18
N SER A 159 28.59 -11.39 60.54
CA SER A 159 27.99 -11.13 59.24
C SER A 159 28.53 -12.11 58.20
N GLN A 160 27.66 -12.66 57.37
CA GLN A 160 28.00 -13.59 56.30
C GLN A 160 27.56 -13.01 54.96
N GLU A 161 28.49 -12.96 54.01
CA GLU A 161 28.19 -12.59 52.63
C GLU A 161 28.08 -13.88 51.80
N VAL A 162 27.00 -14.00 51.04
CA VAL A 162 26.76 -15.15 50.15
C VAL A 162 26.83 -14.63 48.72
N LEU A 163 27.93 -14.95 48.04
CA LEU A 163 28.15 -14.61 46.64
C LEU A 163 28.15 -15.88 45.77
N PRO A 164 27.76 -15.81 44.49
CA PRO A 164 28.00 -16.89 43.54
C PRO A 164 29.50 -17.24 43.46
N ASP A 165 29.81 -18.51 43.23
CA ASP A 165 31.19 -18.93 42.95
C ASP A 165 31.64 -18.47 41.56
N GLU A 166 32.95 -18.50 41.27
CA GLU A 166 33.57 -17.88 40.07
C GLU A 166 32.94 -18.30 38.72
N GLU A 167 32.38 -19.51 38.65
CA GLU A 167 31.75 -20.03 37.42
C GLU A 167 30.28 -19.60 37.25
N TYR A 168 29.66 -19.03 38.28
CA TYR A 168 28.26 -18.64 38.36
C TYR A 168 28.11 -17.11 38.39
N ASN A 169 27.00 -16.59 37.89
CA ASN A 169 26.75 -15.13 37.83
C ASN A 169 25.55 -14.66 38.66
N CYS A 170 24.82 -15.58 39.30
CA CYS A 170 23.70 -15.25 40.16
C CYS A 170 23.38 -16.41 41.13
N LEU A 171 22.69 -16.09 42.23
CA LEU A 171 22.15 -17.10 43.14
C LEU A 171 20.70 -17.40 42.76
N SER A 172 20.35 -18.67 42.58
CA SER A 172 18.95 -19.09 42.42
C SER A 172 18.24 -19.29 43.76
N SER A 173 18.99 -19.68 44.80
CA SER A 173 18.47 -19.87 46.15
C SER A 173 19.59 -19.86 47.18
N VAL A 174 19.25 -19.44 48.40
CA VAL A 174 20.12 -19.56 49.57
C VAL A 174 19.35 -20.31 50.65
N THR A 175 19.83 -21.51 51.00
CA THR A 175 19.28 -22.30 52.10
C THR A 175 20.06 -21.97 53.37
N VAL A 176 19.37 -21.37 54.34
CA VAL A 176 19.94 -21.09 55.65
C VAL A 176 19.67 -22.27 56.57
N ALA A 177 20.73 -22.94 57.03
CA ALA A 177 20.62 -24.06 57.97
C ALA A 177 20.21 -23.58 59.37
N ALA A 178 19.83 -24.51 60.24
CA ALA A 178 19.58 -24.19 61.64
C ALA A 178 20.86 -23.68 62.32
N ILE A 179 20.73 -22.73 63.25
CA ILE A 179 21.83 -22.30 64.12
C ILE A 179 22.30 -23.54 64.89
N PRO A 180 23.60 -23.88 64.89
CA PRO A 180 24.07 -25.01 65.66
C PRO A 180 23.86 -24.73 67.15
N ILE A 181 23.17 -25.67 67.81
CA ILE A 181 22.92 -25.65 69.25
C ILE A 181 23.42 -26.97 69.84
N ALA A 182 24.19 -26.87 70.93
CA ALA A 182 24.67 -28.02 71.68
C ALA A 182 24.31 -27.86 73.16
N TYR A 183 23.98 -28.96 73.81
CA TYR A 183 23.64 -29.01 75.24
C TYR A 183 24.62 -29.92 75.95
N THR A 184 25.26 -29.42 77.01
CA THR A 184 26.16 -30.21 77.86
C THR A 184 25.74 -30.06 79.32
N ASP A 185 25.79 -31.14 80.09
CA ASP A 185 25.45 -31.07 81.52
C ASP A 185 26.58 -30.36 82.28
N ASN A 186 26.24 -29.48 83.22
CA ASN A 186 27.20 -28.70 83.99
C ASN A 186 27.35 -29.21 85.43
N ALA A 187 28.47 -28.85 86.07
CA ALA A 187 28.82 -29.29 87.42
C ALA A 187 27.85 -28.84 88.53
N GLN A 188 26.89 -27.95 88.21
CA GLN A 188 25.87 -27.43 89.13
C GLN A 188 24.50 -28.11 88.95
N GLY A 189 24.41 -29.14 88.09
CA GLY A 189 23.18 -29.91 87.87
C GLY A 189 22.22 -29.32 86.80
N GLY A 190 22.66 -28.33 86.02
CA GLY A 190 21.92 -27.77 84.89
C GLY A 190 22.52 -28.13 83.51
N LYS A 191 21.94 -27.61 82.42
CA LYS A 191 22.51 -27.71 81.06
C LYS A 191 23.15 -26.39 80.65
N THR A 192 24.38 -26.45 80.16
CA THR A 192 25.02 -25.38 79.38
C THR A 192 24.55 -25.50 77.94
N VAL A 193 24.04 -24.40 77.37
CA VAL A 193 23.71 -24.30 75.94
C VAL A 193 24.84 -23.57 75.24
N THR A 194 25.46 -24.22 74.26
CA THR A 194 26.39 -23.58 73.33
C THR A 194 25.62 -23.31 72.05
N ILE A 195 25.43 -22.05 71.72
CA ILE A 195 24.84 -21.58 70.46
C ILE A 195 26.02 -21.04 69.65
N GLY A 196 26.14 -21.41 68.37
CA GLY A 196 27.19 -20.89 67.50
C GLY A 196 27.39 -21.68 66.23
#